data_AF-A0ABD1W9P8-F1
#
_entry.id   AF-A0ABD1W9P8-F1
#
_cell.length_a   1.000
_cell.length_b   1.000
_cell.length_c   1.000
_cell.angle_alpha   90.00
_cell.angle_beta   90.00
_cell.angle_gamma   90.00
#
_symmetry.space_group_name_H-M   'P 1'
#
loop_
_entity.id
_entity.type
_entity.pdbx_description
1 polymer ?
#
loop_
_entity_poly.entity_id
_entity_poly.type
_entity_poly.pdbx_seq_one_letter_code
_entity_poly.pdbx_strand_id
1 'polypeptide(L)'
;MGAEKKWLFTLFSAAFISILIFLSTISGFSFSYDYITNKPFSSMVHRGHGHPPAFAYYISGGRGDGDRIFRLLLAVYHPRNRYLLHISADGTKEERLKLGVMVKSLPVARAFGNVDVIGKPDPVTYMGSTHIAAILRAATILLKVDGEWDWFVTLSAMDYPLVTQDDLSHVFSSVRRDLNFIDHTSDLGWKEGQRIEPIVVDPGTYLARRTQIFHATEKRPMPDAFKVFTGSPWVILSRPFLEFCVLGWDNLPRTLLMYSTNAVLPQEVYFHSVICNSPEFKNTTVNGDLRYVAWDSPPKMEPLFLNTSNYEEMVQSGAGFARQFAKNEPVLDMIDSKILKRGRNRATPGAWCTGRKSWLMDPCSQWGDVNVLKPGPQEKKFGESINRLLDDWKSQSNSCS
;
A
#
# COMPACT_ATOMS: atom_id res chain seq x y z
N MET A 1 -60.52 3.09 39.07
CA MET A 1 -59.26 3.49 38.38
C MET A 1 -58.11 2.47 38.56
N GLY A 2 -58.37 1.15 38.44
CA GLY A 2 -57.34 0.12 38.75
C GLY A 2 -57.07 -0.91 37.65
N ALA A 3 -57.89 -0.99 36.60
CA ALA A 3 -57.77 -2.00 35.55
C ALA A 3 -56.94 -1.51 34.34
N GLU A 4 -57.11 -0.25 33.92
CA GLU A 4 -56.41 0.32 32.75
C GLU A 4 -54.89 0.44 32.97
N LYS A 5 -54.45 0.77 34.19
CA LYS A 5 -53.01 0.86 34.52
C LYS A 5 -52.30 -0.49 34.48
N LYS A 6 -53.01 -1.60 34.77
CA LYS A 6 -52.42 -2.95 34.72
C LYS A 6 -52.17 -3.39 33.28
N TRP A 7 -53.09 -3.09 32.36
CA TRP A 7 -52.98 -3.43 30.94
C TRP A 7 -51.85 -2.65 30.24
N LEU A 8 -51.71 -1.36 30.56
CA LEU A 8 -50.62 -0.53 30.05
C LEU A 8 -49.24 -1.05 30.51
N PHE A 9 -49.11 -1.46 31.76
CA PHE A 9 -47.85 -2.01 32.27
C PHE A 9 -47.49 -3.33 31.58
N THR A 10 -48.45 -4.24 31.39
CA THR A 10 -48.21 -5.50 30.68
C THR A 10 -47.84 -5.30 29.21
N LEU A 11 -48.44 -4.32 28.52
CA LEU A 11 -48.10 -3.98 27.14
C LEU A 11 -46.69 -3.39 27.02
N PHE A 12 -46.30 -2.50 27.93
CA PHE A 12 -44.95 -1.96 27.98
C PHE A 12 -43.91 -3.03 28.31
N SER A 13 -44.18 -3.91 29.27
CA SER A 13 -43.28 -5.02 29.59
C SER A 13 -43.12 -5.99 28.42
N ALA A 14 -44.21 -6.34 27.72
CA ALA A 14 -44.15 -7.19 26.55
C ALA A 14 -43.39 -6.55 25.38
N ALA A 15 -43.59 -5.25 25.13
CA ALA A 15 -42.85 -4.51 24.11
C ALA A 15 -41.36 -4.39 24.45
N PHE A 16 -41.03 -4.14 25.72
CA PHE A 16 -39.66 -4.05 26.20
C PHE A 16 -38.94 -5.40 26.13
N ILE A 17 -39.62 -6.50 26.50
CA ILE A 17 -39.08 -7.87 26.37
C ILE A 17 -38.91 -8.23 24.90
N SER A 18 -39.87 -7.90 24.02
CA SER A 18 -39.72 -8.12 22.57
C SER A 18 -38.56 -7.31 21.97
N ILE A 19 -38.33 -6.07 22.43
CA ILE A 19 -37.17 -5.26 22.04
C ILE A 19 -35.87 -5.88 22.57
N LEU A 20 -35.85 -6.37 23.81
CA LEU A 20 -34.68 -7.07 24.36
C LEU A 20 -34.39 -8.37 23.61
N ILE A 21 -35.42 -9.15 23.24
CA ILE A 21 -35.26 -10.37 22.43
C ILE A 21 -34.77 -10.01 21.03
N PHE A 22 -35.30 -8.96 20.41
CA PHE A 22 -34.85 -8.45 19.11
C PHE A 22 -33.40 -7.95 19.16
N LEU A 23 -33.02 -7.19 20.19
CA LEU A 23 -31.65 -6.76 20.41
C LEU A 23 -30.73 -7.94 20.75
N SER A 24 -31.22 -8.96 21.46
CA SER A 24 -30.48 -10.18 21.77
C SER A 24 -30.32 -11.11 20.57
N THR A 25 -31.19 -11.06 19.58
CA THR A 25 -31.04 -11.81 18.32
C THR A 25 -30.12 -11.07 17.35
N ILE A 26 -30.07 -9.74 17.43
CA ILE A 26 -29.06 -8.93 16.74
C ILE A 26 -27.66 -9.11 17.37
N SER A 27 -27.56 -9.20 18.70
CA SER A 27 -26.29 -9.39 19.40
C SER A 27 -25.88 -10.86 19.57
N GLY A 28 -26.85 -11.79 19.56
CA GLY A 28 -26.69 -13.22 19.81
C GLY A 28 -26.09 -14.03 18.67
N PHE A 29 -25.94 -13.44 17.47
CA PHE A 29 -25.12 -14.05 16.41
C PHE A 29 -23.61 -13.85 16.60
N SER A 30 -23.16 -13.23 17.71
CA SER A 30 -21.73 -13.04 18.01
C SER A 30 -21.16 -13.98 19.08
N PHE A 31 -21.94 -14.92 19.64
CA PHE A 31 -21.49 -15.81 20.72
C PHE A 31 -21.47 -17.29 20.29
N SER A 32 -20.58 -17.64 19.36
CA SER A 32 -20.09 -19.02 19.14
C SER A 32 -18.79 -19.08 18.33
N TYR A 33 -17.90 -18.08 18.44
CA TYR A 33 -16.58 -18.12 17.79
C TYR A 33 -15.40 -18.32 18.76
N ASP A 34 -15.63 -18.32 20.07
CA ASP A 34 -14.58 -18.52 21.08
C ASP A 34 -14.16 -19.99 21.27
N TYR A 35 -14.64 -20.92 20.41
CA TYR A 35 -14.30 -22.35 20.49
C TYR A 35 -13.58 -22.92 19.24
N ILE A 36 -13.04 -22.07 18.36
CA ILE A 36 -12.00 -22.51 17.41
C ILE A 36 -10.63 -22.15 17.99
N THR A 37 -10.18 -23.08 18.81
CA THR A 37 -8.86 -23.22 19.42
C THR A 37 -7.67 -22.76 18.56
N ASN A 38 -6.88 -21.84 19.10
CA ASN A 38 -5.41 -21.89 19.25
C ASN A 38 -4.56 -22.55 18.15
N LYS A 39 -4.80 -22.25 16.87
CA LYS A 39 -3.72 -22.20 15.87
C LYS A 39 -3.53 -20.76 15.46
N PRO A 40 -2.29 -20.21 15.45
CA PRO A 40 -2.07 -18.92 14.82
C PRO A 40 -2.54 -19.04 13.37
N PHE A 41 -3.47 -18.18 12.92
CA PHE A 41 -4.01 -18.19 11.55
C PHE A 41 -2.92 -18.00 10.48
N SER A 42 -1.73 -17.52 10.88
CA SER A 42 -0.50 -17.59 10.07
C SER A 42 -0.21 -19.00 9.55
N SER A 43 -0.54 -20.06 10.29
CA SER A 43 -0.37 -21.46 9.86
C SER A 43 -1.29 -21.89 8.70
N MET A 44 -2.29 -21.09 8.32
CA MET A 44 -3.12 -21.33 7.14
C MET A 44 -2.54 -20.72 5.86
N VAL A 45 -1.54 -19.84 5.97
CA VAL A 45 -0.93 -19.20 4.81
C VAL A 45 0.29 -20.00 4.39
N HIS A 46 0.20 -20.71 3.26
CA HIS A 46 1.34 -21.42 2.70
C HIS A 46 2.23 -20.44 1.92
N ARG A 47 3.53 -20.47 2.21
CA ARG A 47 4.54 -19.53 1.70
C ARG A 47 5.55 -20.24 0.80
N GLY A 48 6.30 -19.46 0.04
CA GLY A 48 7.38 -19.96 -0.81
C GLY A 48 6.93 -20.43 -2.20
N HIS A 49 7.84 -21.13 -2.87
CA HIS A 49 7.67 -21.55 -4.25
C HIS A 49 6.52 -22.56 -4.41
N GLY A 50 5.68 -22.38 -5.44
CA GLY A 50 4.50 -23.22 -5.68
C GLY A 50 3.23 -22.78 -4.94
N HIS A 51 3.31 -21.74 -4.10
CA HIS A 51 2.14 -21.09 -3.49
C HIS A 51 1.97 -19.66 -4.04
N PRO A 52 0.77 -19.06 -3.96
CA PRO A 52 0.60 -17.67 -4.35
C PRO A 52 1.54 -16.73 -3.60
N PRO A 53 1.90 -15.58 -4.17
CA PRO A 53 2.77 -14.64 -3.51
C PRO A 53 2.09 -13.92 -2.34
N ALA A 54 2.90 -13.16 -1.64
CA ALA A 54 2.51 -12.34 -0.52
C ALA A 54 3.18 -10.97 -0.58
N PHE A 55 2.39 -9.94 -0.28
CA PHE A 55 2.82 -8.56 -0.39
C PHE A 55 2.90 -7.92 0.99
N ALA A 56 3.93 -7.10 1.19
CA ALA A 56 4.08 -6.21 2.33
C ALA A 56 3.74 -4.78 1.88
N TYR A 57 2.57 -4.30 2.25
CA TYR A 57 2.12 -2.95 1.92
C TYR A 57 2.54 -1.96 2.99
N TYR A 58 3.25 -0.91 2.57
CA TYR A 58 3.40 0.32 3.36
C TYR A 58 2.40 1.35 2.84
N ILE A 59 1.37 1.65 3.63
CA ILE A 59 0.31 2.60 3.28
C ILE A 59 0.46 3.85 4.13
N SER A 60 0.86 4.96 3.50
CA SER A 60 1.17 6.22 4.19
C SER A 60 0.26 7.38 3.83
N GLY A 61 0.05 8.30 4.75
CA GLY A 61 -0.64 9.57 4.50
C GLY A 61 -0.29 10.62 5.55
N GLY A 62 -0.75 11.85 5.33
CA GLY A 62 -0.54 12.97 6.23
C GLY A 62 -1.74 13.27 7.12
N ARG A 63 -1.81 14.51 7.59
CA ARG A 63 -2.95 15.02 8.35
C ARG A 63 -4.27 14.85 7.59
N GLY A 64 -5.25 14.23 8.23
CA GLY A 64 -6.61 14.10 7.70
C GLY A 64 -6.81 12.97 6.69
N ASP A 65 -5.79 12.14 6.48
CA ASP A 65 -5.81 10.98 5.59
C ASP A 65 -6.21 9.67 6.29
N GLY A 66 -6.42 9.64 7.61
CA GLY A 66 -6.71 8.40 8.35
C GLY A 66 -7.87 7.58 7.77
N ASP A 67 -8.98 8.24 7.37
CA ASP A 67 -10.12 7.56 6.74
C ASP A 67 -9.80 7.07 5.31
N ARG A 68 -8.89 7.75 4.59
CA ARG A 68 -8.45 7.36 3.24
C ARG A 68 -7.52 6.15 3.30
N ILE A 69 -6.56 6.17 4.23
CA ILE A 69 -5.68 5.02 4.53
C ILE A 69 -6.53 3.80 4.87
N PHE A 70 -7.55 3.97 5.73
CA PHE A 70 -8.44 2.87 6.08
C PHE A 70 -9.26 2.35 4.89
N ARG A 71 -9.80 3.25 4.06
CA ARG A 71 -10.50 2.88 2.82
C ARG A 71 -9.59 2.09 1.87
N LEU A 72 -8.35 2.56 1.69
CA LEU A 72 -7.35 1.94 0.83
C LEU A 72 -6.92 0.57 1.38
N LEU A 73 -6.64 0.45 2.69
CA LEU A 73 -6.38 -0.83 3.34
C LEU A 73 -7.45 -1.86 2.97
N LEU A 74 -8.73 -1.50 3.13
CA LEU A 74 -9.83 -2.41 2.81
C LEU A 74 -9.89 -2.75 1.32
N ALA A 75 -9.51 -1.82 0.43
CA ALA A 75 -9.49 -2.06 -1.02
C ALA A 75 -8.38 -3.04 -1.43
N VAL A 76 -7.24 -3.02 -0.72
CA VAL A 76 -6.10 -3.91 -0.98
C VAL A 76 -5.97 -5.06 0.03
N TYR A 77 -6.95 -5.28 0.92
CA TYR A 77 -6.85 -6.26 1.99
C TYR A 77 -6.93 -7.71 1.46
N HIS A 78 -6.01 -8.55 1.91
CA HIS A 78 -5.99 -9.99 1.71
C HIS A 78 -5.29 -10.64 2.93
N PRO A 79 -5.80 -11.76 3.47
CA PRO A 79 -5.23 -12.41 4.66
C PRO A 79 -3.75 -12.83 4.51
N ARG A 80 -3.30 -13.08 3.29
CA ARG A 80 -1.90 -13.45 2.98
C ARG A 80 -0.91 -12.33 3.16
N ASN A 81 -1.35 -11.08 3.02
CA ASN A 81 -0.46 -9.94 2.93
C ASN A 81 -0.20 -9.33 4.30
N ARG A 82 0.88 -8.56 4.41
CA ARG A 82 1.23 -7.77 5.60
C ARG A 82 0.99 -6.30 5.31
N TYR A 83 0.44 -5.57 6.27
CA TYR A 83 0.12 -4.15 6.12
C TYR A 83 0.73 -3.34 7.25
N LEU A 84 1.44 -2.28 6.90
CA LEU A 84 1.93 -1.28 7.83
C LEU A 84 1.35 0.09 7.45
N LEU A 85 0.50 0.61 8.32
CA LEU A 85 -0.17 1.90 8.11
C LEU A 85 0.57 3.01 8.83
N HIS A 86 0.73 4.16 8.17
CA HIS A 86 1.46 5.29 8.72
C HIS A 86 0.75 6.62 8.45
N ILE A 87 0.47 7.36 9.52
CA ILE A 87 0.12 8.78 9.45
C ILE A 87 1.33 9.57 9.96
N SER A 88 1.90 10.41 9.10
CA SER A 88 3.12 11.19 9.40
C SER A 88 2.95 12.17 10.56
N ALA A 89 4.05 12.78 10.99
CA ALA A 89 4.12 13.62 12.18
C ALA A 89 3.21 14.86 12.14
N ASP A 90 2.79 15.29 10.95
CA ASP A 90 1.85 16.39 10.73
C ASP A 90 0.39 16.04 11.10
N GLY A 91 0.03 14.75 11.15
CA GLY A 91 -1.24 14.24 11.67
C GLY A 91 -1.30 14.21 13.20
N THR A 92 -2.51 14.12 13.76
CA THR A 92 -2.68 14.17 15.23
C THR A 92 -2.54 12.79 15.87
N LYS A 93 -2.30 12.75 17.20
CA LYS A 93 -2.27 11.49 17.95
C LYS A 93 -3.64 10.81 17.92
N GLU A 94 -4.70 11.60 18.02
CA GLU A 94 -6.09 11.16 18.00
C GLU A 94 -6.44 10.50 16.67
N GLU A 95 -5.93 11.04 15.55
CA GLU A 95 -6.12 10.46 14.22
C GLU A 95 -5.46 9.07 14.12
N ARG A 96 -4.22 8.93 14.62
CA ARG A 96 -3.52 7.64 14.67
C ARG A 96 -4.22 6.62 15.55
N LEU A 97 -4.69 7.05 16.72
CA LEU A 97 -5.46 6.20 17.63
C LEU A 97 -6.76 5.74 16.99
N LYS A 98 -7.50 6.65 16.33
CA LYS A 98 -8.71 6.34 15.57
C LYS A 98 -8.42 5.30 14.50
N LEU A 99 -7.35 5.47 13.70
CA LEU A 99 -6.96 4.48 12.69
C LEU A 99 -6.68 3.11 13.31
N GLY A 100 -5.95 3.05 14.42
CA GLY A 100 -5.72 1.80 15.16
C GLY A 100 -7.02 1.14 15.66
N VAL A 101 -7.98 1.92 16.14
CA VAL A 101 -9.31 1.41 16.55
C VAL A 101 -10.10 0.87 15.35
N MET A 102 -10.09 1.58 14.21
CA MET A 102 -10.74 1.13 12.98
C MET A 102 -10.14 -0.19 12.45
N VAL A 103 -8.81 -0.34 12.51
CA VAL A 103 -8.16 -1.61 12.13
C VAL A 103 -8.58 -2.73 13.06
N LYS A 104 -8.55 -2.49 14.39
CA LYS A 104 -8.93 -3.50 15.39
C LYS A 104 -10.40 -3.90 15.31
N SER A 105 -11.28 -3.05 14.77
CA SER A 105 -12.70 -3.37 14.61
C SER A 105 -12.97 -4.32 13.44
N LEU A 106 -12.01 -4.51 12.52
CA LEU A 106 -12.12 -5.48 11.43
C LEU A 106 -11.87 -6.91 11.95
N PRO A 107 -12.88 -7.80 11.94
CA PRO A 107 -12.72 -9.16 12.46
C PRO A 107 -11.61 -9.94 11.76
N VAL A 108 -11.52 -9.82 10.43
CA VAL A 108 -10.50 -10.53 9.64
C VAL A 108 -9.08 -10.02 9.93
N ALA A 109 -8.88 -8.70 10.03
CA ALA A 109 -7.55 -8.15 10.37
C ALA A 109 -7.12 -8.56 11.78
N ARG A 110 -8.06 -8.68 12.72
CA ARG A 110 -7.81 -9.19 14.06
C ARG A 110 -7.47 -10.68 14.05
N ALA A 111 -8.20 -11.48 13.28
CA ALA A 111 -8.01 -12.93 13.19
C ALA A 111 -6.64 -13.28 12.60
N PHE A 112 -6.23 -12.60 11.53
CA PHE A 112 -4.95 -12.85 10.86
C PHE A 112 -3.78 -12.06 11.48
N GLY A 113 -4.06 -11.03 12.28
CA GLY A 113 -3.03 -10.23 12.95
C GLY A 113 -2.04 -9.59 11.98
N ASN A 114 -2.50 -9.26 10.76
CA ASN A 114 -1.66 -8.92 9.61
C ASN A 114 -1.63 -7.42 9.28
N VAL A 115 -2.17 -6.56 10.16
CA VAL A 115 -2.22 -5.11 9.98
C VAL A 115 -1.70 -4.41 11.22
N ASP A 116 -0.66 -3.59 11.06
CA ASP A 116 -0.10 -2.73 12.10
C ASP A 116 -0.25 -1.26 11.77
N VAL A 117 -0.31 -0.41 12.81
CA VAL A 117 -0.27 1.05 12.68
C VAL A 117 0.98 1.57 13.37
N ILE A 118 1.78 2.38 12.68
CA ILE A 118 2.97 3.01 13.26
C ILE A 118 2.54 3.95 14.40
N GLY A 119 2.95 3.60 15.62
CA GLY A 119 2.63 4.39 16.81
C GLY A 119 3.46 5.67 16.93
N LYS A 120 4.78 5.57 16.75
CA LYS A 120 5.70 6.73 16.73
C LYS A 120 5.83 7.21 15.27
N PRO A 121 5.23 8.35 14.89
CA PRO A 121 5.22 8.83 13.52
C PRO A 121 6.60 9.32 13.08
N ASP A 122 6.85 9.25 11.79
CA ASP A 122 8.01 9.88 11.15
C ASP A 122 7.62 11.26 10.58
N PRO A 123 8.50 12.26 10.65
CA PRO A 123 8.37 13.45 9.82
C PRO A 123 8.45 13.03 8.35
N VAL A 124 7.67 13.68 7.49
CA VAL A 124 7.71 13.45 6.04
C VAL A 124 7.68 14.81 5.35
N THR A 125 8.83 15.26 4.88
CA THR A 125 8.99 16.45 4.05
C THR A 125 8.92 16.01 2.59
N TYR A 126 7.98 16.56 1.81
CA TYR A 126 7.71 16.15 0.42
C TYR A 126 8.97 16.06 -0.47
N MET A 127 9.82 17.09 -0.44
CA MET A 127 11.07 17.15 -1.21
C MET A 127 12.32 16.69 -0.43
N GLY A 128 12.15 16.26 0.81
CA GLY A 128 13.24 16.03 1.75
C GLY A 128 13.51 14.56 2.03
N SER A 129 14.66 14.31 2.65
CA SER A 129 15.16 12.96 2.95
C SER A 129 14.40 12.23 4.05
N THR A 130 13.61 12.92 4.85
CA THR A 130 12.71 12.28 5.82
C THR A 130 11.69 11.35 5.16
N HIS A 131 11.31 11.61 3.90
CA HIS A 131 10.39 10.75 3.16
C HIS A 131 11.01 9.37 2.88
N ILE A 132 12.21 9.32 2.30
CA ILE A 132 12.91 8.04 2.06
C ILE A 132 13.28 7.35 3.38
N ALA A 133 13.62 8.11 4.43
CA ALA A 133 13.87 7.55 5.76
C ALA A 133 12.63 6.84 6.33
N ALA A 134 11.43 7.41 6.16
CA ALA A 134 10.18 6.78 6.57
C ALA A 134 9.91 5.47 5.79
N ILE A 135 10.18 5.45 4.47
CA ILE A 135 10.03 4.24 3.65
C ILE A 135 11.02 3.15 4.10
N LEU A 136 12.29 3.48 4.32
CA LEU A 136 13.31 2.54 4.80
C LEU A 136 12.99 2.01 6.21
N ARG A 137 12.47 2.86 7.10
CA ARG A 137 11.98 2.44 8.41
C ARG A 137 10.80 1.48 8.29
N ALA A 138 9.85 1.75 7.40
CA ALA A 138 8.72 0.88 7.15
C ALA A 138 9.18 -0.50 6.62
N ALA A 139 10.09 -0.52 5.65
CA ALA A 139 10.70 -1.74 5.14
C ALA A 139 11.41 -2.52 6.27
N THR A 140 12.18 -1.84 7.11
CA THR A 140 12.87 -2.45 8.27
C THR A 140 11.87 -3.09 9.25
N ILE A 141 10.77 -2.40 9.56
CA ILE A 141 9.71 -2.95 10.42
C ILE A 141 9.13 -4.21 9.77
N LEU A 142 8.76 -4.15 8.49
CA LEU A 142 8.14 -5.26 7.77
C LEU A 142 9.06 -6.48 7.62
N LEU A 143 10.37 -6.27 7.44
CA LEU A 143 11.38 -7.33 7.45
C LEU A 143 11.48 -8.01 8.83
N LYS A 144 11.28 -7.24 9.92
CA LYS A 144 11.40 -7.73 11.30
C LYS A 144 10.14 -8.44 11.81
N VAL A 145 8.95 -7.96 11.43
CA VAL A 145 7.67 -8.45 11.98
C VAL A 145 7.06 -9.59 11.16
N ASP A 146 7.51 -9.80 9.92
CA ASP A 146 7.07 -10.90 9.06
C ASP A 146 8.21 -11.38 8.14
N GLY A 147 8.48 -12.68 8.20
CA GLY A 147 9.62 -13.32 7.54
C GLY A 147 9.39 -13.73 6.08
N GLU A 148 8.15 -13.76 5.59
CA GLU A 148 7.81 -14.61 4.42
C GLU A 148 7.00 -13.91 3.32
N TRP A 149 7.02 -12.58 3.25
CA TRP A 149 6.49 -11.84 2.10
C TRP A 149 7.51 -11.70 0.97
N ASP A 150 7.03 -11.55 -0.26
CA ASP A 150 7.84 -11.58 -1.48
C ASP A 150 8.17 -10.18 -2.00
N TRP A 151 7.17 -9.29 -2.01
CA TRP A 151 7.29 -7.93 -2.52
C TRP A 151 6.81 -6.90 -1.52
N PHE A 152 7.56 -5.82 -1.40
CA PHE A 152 7.19 -4.61 -0.69
C PHE A 152 6.57 -3.60 -1.66
N VAL A 153 5.39 -3.09 -1.31
CA VAL A 153 4.61 -2.16 -2.13
C VAL A 153 4.39 -0.87 -1.36
N THR A 154 4.83 0.27 -1.91
CA THR A 154 4.55 1.59 -1.32
C THR A 154 3.25 2.16 -1.86
N LEU A 155 2.33 2.60 -1.00
CA LEU A 155 1.11 3.30 -1.41
C LEU A 155 0.92 4.54 -0.54
N SER A 156 0.46 5.63 -1.14
CA SER A 156 -0.04 6.78 -0.40
C SER A 156 -1.56 6.73 -0.23
N ALA A 157 -2.11 7.58 0.64
CA ALA A 157 -3.54 7.82 0.76
C ALA A 157 -4.21 8.32 -0.54
N MET A 158 -3.40 8.66 -1.56
CA MET A 158 -3.83 9.17 -2.86
C MET A 158 -3.79 8.10 -3.97
N ASP A 159 -3.28 6.91 -3.67
CA ASP A 159 -3.30 5.75 -4.56
C ASP A 159 -4.59 4.95 -4.38
N TYR A 160 -4.99 4.22 -5.44
CA TYR A 160 -6.08 3.25 -5.36
C TYR A 160 -5.85 2.07 -6.32
N PRO A 161 -6.22 0.83 -5.96
CA PRO A 161 -6.00 -0.33 -6.82
C PRO A 161 -6.96 -0.36 -8.01
N LEU A 162 -6.46 -0.78 -9.17
CA LEU A 162 -7.24 -1.05 -10.39
C LEU A 162 -7.45 -2.56 -10.65
N VAL A 163 -6.95 -3.40 -9.75
CA VAL A 163 -7.09 -4.86 -9.78
C VAL A 163 -7.46 -5.37 -8.38
N THR A 164 -8.09 -6.54 -8.29
CA THR A 164 -8.28 -7.20 -6.99
C THR A 164 -6.98 -7.82 -6.48
N GLN A 165 -6.93 -8.18 -5.20
CA GLN A 165 -5.77 -8.89 -4.65
C GLN A 165 -5.59 -10.29 -5.22
N ASP A 166 -6.69 -10.95 -5.59
CA ASP A 166 -6.65 -12.24 -6.29
C ASP A 166 -6.08 -12.07 -7.71
N ASP A 167 -6.46 -11.02 -8.45
CA ASP A 167 -5.87 -10.69 -9.75
C ASP A 167 -4.36 -10.46 -9.63
N LEU A 168 -3.95 -9.58 -8.71
CA LEU A 168 -2.55 -9.23 -8.48
C LEU A 168 -1.74 -10.47 -8.12
N SER A 169 -2.24 -11.28 -7.17
CA SER A 169 -1.56 -12.50 -6.72
C SER A 169 -1.50 -13.56 -7.81
N HIS A 170 -2.54 -13.67 -8.64
CA HIS A 170 -2.58 -14.63 -9.74
C HIS A 170 -1.51 -14.30 -10.77
N VAL A 171 -1.47 -13.04 -11.24
CA VAL A 171 -0.46 -12.59 -12.21
C VAL A 171 0.94 -12.68 -11.63
N PHE A 172 1.16 -12.24 -10.38
CA PHE A 172 2.48 -12.32 -9.76
C PHE A 172 2.93 -13.76 -9.43
N SER A 173 2.04 -14.76 -9.51
CA SER A 173 2.43 -16.16 -9.34
C SER A 173 3.33 -16.67 -10.47
N SER A 174 3.30 -16.05 -11.66
CA SER A 174 4.20 -16.34 -12.78
C SER A 174 5.44 -15.43 -12.82
N VAL A 175 5.50 -14.40 -11.96
CA VAL A 175 6.61 -13.46 -11.89
C VAL A 175 7.70 -14.02 -10.96
N ARG A 176 8.95 -13.93 -11.41
CA ARG A 176 10.10 -14.27 -10.56
C ARG A 176 10.17 -13.34 -9.34
N ARG A 177 10.25 -13.93 -8.14
CA ARG A 177 10.17 -13.23 -6.83
C ARG A 177 11.35 -12.32 -6.52
N ASP A 178 12.45 -12.44 -7.25
CA ASP A 178 13.62 -11.58 -7.12
C ASP A 178 13.51 -10.29 -7.95
N LEU A 179 12.54 -10.17 -8.86
CA LEU A 179 12.36 -9.00 -9.70
C LEU A 179 11.78 -7.80 -8.94
N ASN A 180 12.24 -6.61 -9.34
CA ASN A 180 11.88 -5.31 -8.79
C ASN A 180 11.20 -4.49 -9.90
N PHE A 181 9.98 -4.03 -9.66
CA PHE A 181 9.27 -3.11 -10.55
C PHE A 181 9.60 -1.68 -10.12
N ILE A 182 10.53 -1.08 -10.86
CA ILE A 182 11.11 0.23 -10.58
C ILE A 182 11.34 0.94 -11.91
N ASP A 183 10.50 1.93 -12.18
CA ASP A 183 10.68 2.85 -13.31
C ASP A 183 12.00 3.61 -13.12
N HIS A 184 12.94 3.55 -14.06
CA HIS A 184 14.25 4.14 -13.88
C HIS A 184 14.86 4.64 -15.19
N THR A 185 15.66 5.71 -15.09
CA THR A 185 16.49 6.25 -16.17
C THR A 185 17.74 6.92 -15.61
N SER A 186 18.84 6.84 -16.35
CA SER A 186 20.04 7.65 -16.11
C SER A 186 20.11 8.88 -17.03
N ASP A 187 19.17 9.05 -17.95
CA ASP A 187 19.02 10.30 -18.70
C ASP A 187 18.31 11.31 -17.81
N LEU A 188 19.10 12.14 -17.14
CA LEU A 188 18.63 13.06 -16.11
C LEU A 188 17.99 14.33 -16.72
N GLY A 189 18.42 14.74 -17.90
CA GLY A 189 18.01 16.01 -18.51
C GLY A 189 18.02 17.18 -17.53
N TRP A 190 16.89 17.89 -17.41
CA TRP A 190 16.74 19.01 -16.48
C TRP A 190 16.86 18.62 -15.00
N LYS A 191 16.65 17.35 -14.64
CA LYS A 191 16.71 16.88 -13.24
C LYS A 191 18.13 16.97 -12.68
N GLU A 192 19.15 16.87 -13.52
CA GLU A 192 20.56 17.01 -13.09
C GLU A 192 20.76 18.34 -12.35
N GLY A 193 20.53 19.46 -13.05
CA GLY A 193 20.77 20.79 -12.50
C GLY A 193 19.73 21.28 -11.48
N GLN A 194 18.54 20.68 -11.44
CA GLN A 194 17.45 21.08 -10.54
C GLN A 194 17.26 20.17 -9.32
N ARG A 195 17.73 18.92 -9.35
CA ARG A 195 17.48 17.95 -8.27
C ARG A 195 18.72 17.26 -7.72
N ILE A 196 19.73 17.04 -8.57
CA ILE A 196 20.92 16.26 -8.21
C ILE A 196 22.10 17.15 -7.79
N GLU A 197 22.42 18.17 -8.60
CA GLU A 197 23.45 19.17 -8.29
C GLU A 197 23.10 20.06 -7.08
N PRO A 198 21.83 20.50 -6.87
CA PRO A 198 21.50 21.30 -5.70
C PRO A 198 21.67 20.50 -4.41
N ILE A 199 22.32 21.11 -3.43
CA ILE A 199 22.46 20.53 -2.09
C ILE A 199 21.31 21.06 -1.24
N VAL A 200 20.53 20.14 -0.67
CA VAL A 200 19.41 20.50 0.21
C VAL A 200 19.54 19.88 1.58
N VAL A 201 18.99 20.58 2.57
CA VAL A 201 18.91 20.09 3.95
C VAL A 201 17.45 19.96 4.31
N ASP A 202 17.04 18.76 4.71
CA ASP A 202 15.71 18.51 5.26
C ASP A 202 15.70 18.77 6.76
N PRO A 203 15.14 19.89 7.23
CA PRO A 203 15.08 20.18 8.65
C PRO A 203 14.18 19.22 9.41
N GLY A 204 13.30 18.45 8.74
CA GLY A 204 12.50 17.43 9.40
C GLY A 204 13.34 16.37 10.12
N THR A 205 14.62 16.21 9.75
CA THR A 205 15.56 15.28 10.41
C THR A 205 15.99 15.73 11.81
N TYR A 206 16.02 17.04 12.10
CA TYR A 206 16.46 17.59 13.40
C TYR A 206 15.51 18.64 14.03
N LEU A 207 14.47 19.08 13.31
CA LEU A 207 13.45 20.04 13.72
C LEU A 207 12.05 19.53 13.35
N ALA A 208 11.40 18.85 14.29
CA ALA A 208 10.15 18.11 14.11
C ALA A 208 8.92 18.87 13.56
N ARG A 209 9.02 20.18 13.27
CA ARG A 209 7.91 21.03 12.77
C ARG A 209 8.23 21.84 11.52
N ARG A 210 9.42 21.69 10.93
CA ARG A 210 9.75 22.33 9.65
C ARG A 210 9.69 21.30 8.53
N THR A 211 8.84 21.56 7.54
CA THR A 211 8.57 20.67 6.39
C THR A 211 8.99 21.31 5.06
N GLN A 212 9.75 22.41 5.11
CA GLN A 212 10.37 23.03 3.94
C GLN A 212 11.86 22.74 3.96
N ILE A 213 12.39 22.26 2.84
CA ILE A 213 13.83 22.04 2.69
C ILE A 213 14.57 23.38 2.56
N PHE A 214 15.83 23.39 2.98
CA PHE A 214 16.74 24.51 2.75
C PHE A 214 17.67 24.19 1.60
N HIS A 215 17.86 25.14 0.69
CA HIS A 215 18.85 25.04 -0.37
C HIS A 215 20.15 25.67 0.09
N ALA A 216 21.27 24.99 -0.13
CA ALA A 216 22.58 25.62 -0.05
C ALA A 216 22.77 26.58 -1.23
N THR A 217 23.63 27.58 -1.04
CA THR A 217 24.01 28.52 -2.11
C THR A 217 24.83 27.81 -3.18
N GLU A 218 25.75 26.94 -2.77
CA GLU A 218 26.63 26.19 -3.66
C GLU A 218 25.99 24.89 -4.13
N LYS A 219 26.34 24.49 -5.35
CA LYS A 219 25.99 23.19 -5.92
C LYS A 219 27.14 22.20 -5.74
N ARG A 220 26.85 20.90 -5.88
CA ARG A 220 27.85 19.83 -5.97
C ARG A 220 27.99 19.34 -7.41
N PRO A 221 29.19 18.85 -7.81
CA PRO A 221 29.32 18.09 -9.05
C PRO A 221 28.61 16.74 -8.96
N MET A 222 28.42 16.11 -10.13
CA MET A 222 27.97 14.72 -10.19
C MET A 222 28.97 13.77 -9.51
N PRO A 223 28.51 12.70 -8.86
CA PRO A 223 29.40 11.76 -8.18
C PRO A 223 30.16 10.89 -9.19
N ASP A 224 31.47 10.72 -8.98
CA ASP A 224 32.31 9.84 -9.82
C ASP A 224 32.23 8.37 -9.40
N ALA A 225 31.82 8.09 -8.16
CA ALA A 225 31.84 6.75 -7.58
C ALA A 225 30.66 5.85 -8.01
N PHE A 226 29.59 6.42 -8.56
CA PHE A 226 28.41 5.70 -9.01
C PHE A 226 27.63 6.53 -10.03
N LYS A 227 26.86 5.88 -10.89
CA LYS A 227 25.96 6.55 -11.84
C LYS A 227 24.65 6.89 -11.14
N VAL A 228 24.17 8.14 -11.26
CA VAL A 228 22.87 8.52 -10.70
C VAL A 228 21.75 8.02 -11.61
N PHE A 229 20.77 7.34 -11.03
CA PHE A 229 19.52 6.99 -11.67
C PHE A 229 18.36 7.68 -10.95
N THR A 230 17.35 8.07 -11.72
CA THR A 230 16.10 8.62 -11.20
C THR A 230 14.89 7.92 -11.80
N GLY A 231 13.72 8.07 -11.18
CA GLY A 231 12.49 7.47 -11.69
C GLY A 231 11.28 7.78 -10.83
N SER A 232 10.21 7.00 -11.03
CA SER A 232 9.01 7.09 -10.20
C SER A 232 9.33 6.84 -8.72
N PRO A 233 8.83 7.66 -7.79
CA PRO A 233 9.03 7.41 -6.36
C PRO A 233 8.23 6.20 -5.85
N TRP A 234 7.38 5.62 -6.70
CA TRP A 234 6.55 4.48 -6.36
C TRP A 234 7.16 3.20 -6.90
N VAL A 235 7.40 2.26 -6.00
CA VAL A 235 8.20 1.07 -6.30
C VAL A 235 7.51 -0.18 -5.77
N ILE A 236 7.77 -1.30 -6.43
CA ILE A 236 7.47 -2.63 -5.90
C ILE A 236 8.77 -3.41 -5.87
N LEU A 237 9.32 -3.57 -4.67
CA LEU A 237 10.67 -4.08 -4.47
C LEU A 237 10.64 -5.50 -3.92
N SER A 238 11.50 -6.37 -4.43
CA SER A 238 11.65 -7.72 -3.92
C SER A 238 12.27 -7.68 -2.52
N ARG A 239 11.89 -8.66 -1.69
CA ARG A 239 12.44 -8.80 -0.34
C ARG A 239 13.98 -8.84 -0.32
N PRO A 240 14.68 -9.63 -1.18
CA PRO A 240 16.14 -9.68 -1.17
C PRO A 240 16.80 -8.31 -1.42
N PHE A 241 16.25 -7.50 -2.33
CA PHE A 241 16.77 -6.17 -2.60
C PHE A 241 16.57 -5.21 -1.42
N LEU A 242 15.44 -5.33 -0.70
CA LEU A 242 15.23 -4.55 0.52
C LEU A 242 16.12 -5.00 1.67
N GLU A 243 16.37 -6.30 1.82
CA GLU A 243 17.35 -6.82 2.77
C GLU A 243 18.74 -6.24 2.48
N PHE A 244 19.12 -6.14 1.20
CA PHE A 244 20.36 -5.47 0.81
C PHE A 244 20.39 -3.99 1.20
N CYS A 245 19.32 -3.24 0.91
CA CYS A 245 19.21 -1.82 1.27
C CYS A 245 19.29 -1.59 2.78
N VAL A 246 18.63 -2.44 3.58
CA VAL A 246 18.49 -2.27 5.03
C VAL A 246 19.69 -2.83 5.81
N LEU A 247 20.15 -4.04 5.48
CA LEU A 247 21.27 -4.68 6.17
C LEU A 247 22.61 -4.14 5.66
N GLY A 248 22.68 -3.75 4.39
CA GLY A 248 23.85 -3.12 3.78
C GLY A 248 25.11 -3.97 3.91
N TRP A 249 25.11 -5.21 3.44
CA TRP A 249 26.35 -6.01 3.46
C TRP A 249 27.43 -5.43 2.52
N ASP A 250 27.05 -4.57 1.58
CA ASP A 250 27.94 -3.68 0.83
C ASP A 250 27.85 -2.23 1.35
N ASN A 251 28.87 -1.41 1.09
CA ASN A 251 28.88 0.00 1.49
C ASN A 251 27.98 0.88 0.61
N LEU A 252 27.68 0.46 -0.62
CA LEU A 252 26.95 1.22 -1.62
C LEU A 252 25.58 1.73 -1.12
N PRO A 253 24.68 0.92 -0.51
CA PRO A 253 23.43 1.43 0.04
C PRO A 253 23.61 2.53 1.09
N ARG A 254 24.67 2.47 1.92
CA ARG A 254 24.96 3.48 2.94
C ARG A 254 25.50 4.76 2.31
N THR A 255 26.45 4.63 1.38
CA THR A 255 27.02 5.76 0.64
C THR A 255 25.95 6.51 -0.15
N LEU A 256 25.09 5.78 -0.85
CA LEU A 256 23.97 6.37 -1.60
C LEU A 256 22.91 6.98 -0.68
N LEU A 257 22.67 6.41 0.50
CA LEU A 257 21.75 7.00 1.47
C LEU A 257 22.30 8.35 1.98
N MET A 258 23.59 8.40 2.31
CA MET A 258 24.25 9.64 2.72
C MET A 258 24.20 10.70 1.61
N TYR A 259 24.50 10.30 0.37
CA TYR A 259 24.44 11.20 -0.79
C TYR A 259 23.02 11.74 -1.04
N SER A 260 22.04 10.84 -1.06
CA SER A 260 20.64 11.16 -1.34
C SER A 260 19.98 11.96 -0.21
N THR A 261 20.50 11.90 1.02
CA THR A 261 20.02 12.71 2.14
C THR A 261 20.06 14.22 1.85
N ASN A 262 20.97 14.66 0.96
CA ASN A 262 21.08 16.04 0.52
C ASN A 262 20.66 16.28 -0.94
N ALA A 263 19.90 15.37 -1.55
CA ALA A 263 19.28 15.55 -2.87
C ALA A 263 17.82 16.04 -2.74
N VAL A 264 17.30 16.69 -3.77
CA VAL A 264 15.87 16.99 -3.87
C VAL A 264 15.12 15.71 -4.27
N LEU A 265 13.99 15.44 -3.62
CA LEU A 265 13.17 14.23 -3.84
C LEU A 265 13.99 12.92 -3.76
N PRO A 266 14.68 12.63 -2.65
CA PRO A 266 15.56 11.46 -2.52
C PRO A 266 14.90 10.12 -2.83
N GLN A 267 13.58 10.01 -2.61
CA GLN A 267 12.78 8.83 -2.94
C GLN A 267 12.76 8.50 -4.45
N GLU A 268 12.96 9.49 -5.31
CA GLU A 268 13.11 9.30 -6.76
C GLU A 268 14.54 8.93 -7.17
N VAL A 269 15.49 8.87 -6.23
CA VAL A 269 16.92 8.68 -6.52
C VAL A 269 17.46 7.41 -5.86
N TYR A 270 17.17 7.22 -4.58
CA TYR A 270 17.85 6.24 -3.73
C TYR A 270 17.76 4.80 -4.28
N PHE A 271 16.55 4.23 -4.35
CA PHE A 271 16.39 2.84 -4.79
C PHE A 271 16.89 2.62 -6.22
N HIS A 272 16.61 3.57 -7.12
CA HIS A 272 17.03 3.55 -8.52
C HIS A 272 18.56 3.48 -8.65
N SER A 273 19.26 4.35 -7.93
CA SER A 273 20.72 4.39 -7.96
C SER A 273 21.33 3.19 -7.25
N VAL A 274 20.75 2.72 -6.14
CA VAL A 274 21.27 1.53 -5.43
C VAL A 274 21.14 0.30 -6.32
N ILE A 275 19.95 0.05 -6.88
CA ILE A 275 19.70 -1.18 -7.64
C ILE A 275 20.55 -1.25 -8.91
N CYS A 276 20.69 -0.13 -9.64
CA CYS A 276 21.42 -0.11 -10.90
C CYS A 276 22.94 -0.11 -10.75
N ASN A 277 23.48 0.35 -9.60
CA ASN A 277 24.90 0.27 -9.32
C ASN A 277 25.30 -1.02 -8.57
N SER A 278 24.35 -1.90 -8.26
CA SER A 278 24.61 -3.16 -7.55
C SER A 278 24.73 -4.33 -8.52
N PRO A 279 25.90 -4.98 -8.65
CA PRO A 279 26.08 -6.10 -9.57
C PRO A 279 25.10 -7.26 -9.37
N GLU A 280 24.71 -7.52 -8.12
CA GLU A 280 23.75 -8.57 -7.74
C GLU A 280 22.32 -8.26 -8.20
N PHE A 281 21.93 -6.98 -8.25
CA PHE A 281 20.52 -6.59 -8.45
C PHE A 281 20.25 -5.86 -9.77
N LYS A 282 21.26 -5.32 -10.47
CA LYS A 282 21.09 -4.53 -11.70
C LYS A 282 20.34 -5.25 -12.83
N ASN A 283 20.35 -6.58 -12.82
CA ASN A 283 19.65 -7.41 -13.81
C ASN A 283 18.24 -7.86 -13.35
N THR A 284 17.80 -7.42 -12.18
CA THR A 284 16.48 -7.72 -11.62
C THR A 284 15.50 -6.55 -11.72
N THR A 285 15.81 -5.55 -12.55
CA THR A 285 15.02 -4.31 -12.71
C THR A 285 14.05 -4.41 -13.87
N VAL A 286 12.76 -4.54 -13.55
CA VAL A 286 11.67 -4.38 -14.52
C VAL A 286 11.30 -2.90 -14.54
N ASN A 287 11.50 -2.25 -15.70
CA ASN A 287 11.32 -0.80 -15.83
C ASN A 287 9.83 -0.43 -15.95
N GLY A 288 9.21 -0.19 -14.81
CA GLY A 288 7.81 0.24 -14.69
C GLY A 288 7.34 0.19 -13.25
N ASP A 289 6.44 1.09 -12.86
CA ASP A 289 5.95 1.21 -11.48
C ASP A 289 4.53 0.65 -11.26
N LEU A 290 3.93 0.10 -12.32
CA LEU A 290 2.57 -0.47 -12.36
C LEU A 290 1.45 0.52 -12.00
N ARG A 291 1.69 1.83 -12.12
CA ARG A 291 0.70 2.88 -11.85
C ARG A 291 0.22 3.56 -13.12
N TYR A 292 -1.09 3.72 -13.21
CA TYR A 292 -1.68 4.69 -14.11
C TYR A 292 -1.58 6.08 -13.48
N VAL A 293 -0.98 7.02 -14.22
CA VAL A 293 -0.81 8.41 -13.82
C VAL A 293 -1.15 9.29 -15.02
N ALA A 294 -2.02 10.29 -14.80
CA ALA A 294 -2.30 11.31 -15.81
C ALA A 294 -1.42 12.53 -15.57
N TRP A 295 -0.74 13.01 -16.61
CA TRP A 295 0.15 14.17 -16.56
C TRP A 295 -0.34 15.29 -17.46
N ASP A 296 -0.05 16.54 -17.08
CA ASP A 296 -0.07 17.68 -17.99
C ASP A 296 0.94 17.46 -19.14
N SER A 297 0.74 18.17 -20.27
CA SER A 297 1.74 18.26 -21.34
C SER A 297 2.18 19.72 -21.50
N PRO A 298 3.42 20.09 -21.12
CA PRO A 298 4.46 19.24 -20.50
C PRO A 298 4.14 18.87 -19.03
N PRO A 299 4.71 17.77 -18.50
CA PRO A 299 4.48 17.35 -17.11
C PRO A 299 4.88 18.42 -16.10
N LYS A 300 4.01 18.67 -15.12
CA LYS A 300 4.32 19.49 -13.94
C LYS A 300 4.94 18.64 -12.83
N MET A 301 5.21 19.26 -11.68
CA MET A 301 5.79 18.58 -10.53
C MET A 301 4.89 17.48 -9.94
N GLU A 302 3.57 17.68 -10.01
CA GLU A 302 2.55 16.76 -9.48
C GLU A 302 1.64 16.31 -10.63
N PRO A 303 1.21 15.03 -10.66
CA PRO A 303 0.28 14.55 -11.66
C PRO A 303 -1.13 15.11 -11.43
N LEU A 304 -1.97 15.01 -12.46
CA LEU A 304 -3.35 15.45 -12.41
C LEU A 304 -4.18 14.60 -11.44
N PHE A 305 -5.18 15.24 -10.83
CA PHE A 305 -6.19 14.53 -10.05
C PHE A 305 -7.14 13.78 -10.96
N LEU A 306 -7.21 12.46 -10.76
CA LEU A 306 -8.07 11.57 -11.50
C LEU A 306 -9.52 11.69 -11.01
N ASN A 307 -10.44 11.80 -11.96
CA ASN A 307 -11.88 11.88 -11.71
C ASN A 307 -12.65 10.90 -12.60
N THR A 308 -13.97 11.02 -12.66
CA THR A 308 -14.84 10.10 -13.40
C THR A 308 -14.59 10.09 -14.91
N SER A 309 -14.08 11.18 -15.49
CA SER A 309 -13.76 11.24 -16.93
C SER A 309 -12.58 10.34 -17.30
N ASN A 310 -11.65 10.10 -16.37
CA ASN A 310 -10.48 9.24 -16.58
C ASN A 310 -10.79 7.75 -16.40
N TYR A 311 -12.03 7.38 -16.04
CA TYR A 311 -12.36 6.02 -15.62
C TYR A 311 -12.05 4.95 -16.68
N GLU A 312 -12.45 5.20 -17.93
CA GLU A 312 -12.21 4.22 -19.00
C GLU A 312 -10.72 4.07 -19.30
N GLU A 313 -9.97 5.16 -19.38
CA GLU A 313 -8.51 5.11 -19.59
C GLU A 313 -7.80 4.33 -18.48
N MET A 314 -8.18 4.56 -17.21
CA MET A 314 -7.67 3.78 -16.08
C MET A 314 -7.93 2.29 -16.27
N VAL A 315 -9.16 1.91 -16.59
CA VAL A 315 -9.57 0.51 -16.78
C VAL A 315 -8.90 -0.16 -17.99
N GLN A 316 -8.53 0.60 -19.02
CA GLN A 316 -7.86 0.08 -20.20
C GLN A 316 -6.33 0.07 -20.07
N SER A 317 -5.76 0.81 -19.10
CA SER A 317 -4.30 0.93 -18.93
C SER A 317 -3.56 -0.38 -18.65
N GLY A 318 -4.24 -1.36 -18.04
CA GLY A 318 -3.61 -2.57 -17.53
C GLY A 318 -2.65 -2.33 -16.36
N ALA A 319 -2.76 -1.18 -15.68
CA ALA A 319 -2.01 -0.89 -14.47
C ALA A 319 -2.60 -1.60 -13.24
N GLY A 320 -1.78 -1.88 -12.23
CA GLY A 320 -2.24 -2.47 -10.96
C GLY A 320 -2.84 -1.43 -10.01
N PHE A 321 -2.38 -0.19 -10.11
CA PHE A 321 -2.79 0.93 -9.26
C PHE A 321 -2.97 2.20 -10.10
N ALA A 322 -3.62 3.22 -9.53
CA ALA A 322 -3.73 4.54 -10.13
C ALA A 322 -3.50 5.64 -9.11
N ARG A 323 -3.00 6.79 -9.58
CA ARG A 323 -2.89 8.02 -8.78
C ARG A 323 -2.88 9.29 -9.66
N GLN A 324 -3.25 10.46 -9.13
CA GLN A 324 -3.66 10.71 -7.74
C GLN A 324 -5.14 11.01 -7.62
N PHE A 325 -5.77 10.56 -6.54
CA PHE A 325 -7.18 10.83 -6.26
C PHE A 325 -7.34 11.91 -5.18
N ALA A 326 -8.32 12.78 -5.35
CA ALA A 326 -8.72 13.70 -4.31
C ALA A 326 -9.62 12.97 -3.29
N LYS A 327 -9.82 13.61 -2.13
CA LYS A 327 -10.60 13.02 -1.04
C LYS A 327 -12.06 12.89 -1.45
N ASN A 328 -12.61 11.68 -1.30
CA ASN A 328 -14.01 11.35 -1.63
C ASN A 328 -14.38 11.54 -3.10
N GLU A 329 -13.42 11.41 -4.02
CA GLU A 329 -13.75 11.49 -5.46
C GLU A 329 -14.73 10.37 -5.87
N PRO A 330 -15.81 10.69 -6.62
CA PRO A 330 -16.82 9.71 -7.02
C PRO A 330 -16.26 8.53 -7.82
N VAL A 331 -15.14 8.74 -8.52
CA VAL A 331 -14.48 7.67 -9.27
C VAL A 331 -13.95 6.54 -8.36
N LEU A 332 -13.65 6.82 -7.10
CA LEU A 332 -13.26 5.79 -6.13
C LEU A 332 -14.42 4.82 -5.85
N ASP A 333 -15.65 5.32 -5.79
CA ASP A 333 -16.85 4.49 -5.64
C ASP A 333 -17.15 3.69 -6.93
N MET A 334 -16.81 4.26 -8.09
CA MET A 334 -16.86 3.52 -9.36
C MET A 334 -15.85 2.38 -9.37
N ILE A 335 -14.61 2.60 -8.92
CA ILE A 335 -13.59 1.54 -8.81
C ILE A 335 -14.07 0.46 -7.83
N ASP A 336 -14.56 0.84 -6.64
CA ASP A 336 -15.06 -0.11 -5.64
C ASP A 336 -16.18 -1.01 -6.17
N SER A 337 -17.16 -0.42 -6.87
CA SER A 337 -18.34 -1.14 -7.35
C SER A 337 -18.09 -1.92 -8.64
N LYS A 338 -17.35 -1.34 -9.60
CA LYS A 338 -17.19 -1.90 -10.95
C LYS A 338 -15.96 -2.80 -11.07
N ILE A 339 -14.87 -2.49 -10.38
CA ILE A 339 -13.61 -3.25 -10.44
C ILE A 339 -13.52 -4.20 -9.25
N LEU A 340 -13.48 -3.65 -8.03
CA LEU A 340 -13.19 -4.43 -6.81
C LEU A 340 -14.40 -5.22 -6.31
N LYS A 341 -15.60 -4.93 -6.83
CA LYS A 341 -16.88 -5.55 -6.44
C LYS A 341 -17.12 -5.52 -4.92
N ARG A 342 -16.65 -4.48 -4.24
CA ARG A 342 -16.70 -4.35 -2.79
C ARG A 342 -17.77 -3.36 -2.34
N GLY A 343 -18.29 -3.58 -1.13
CA GLY A 343 -19.19 -2.65 -0.45
C GLY A 343 -18.43 -1.59 0.34
N ARG A 344 -19.13 -0.52 0.71
CA ARG A 344 -18.58 0.52 1.59
C ARG A 344 -18.14 -0.09 2.93
N ASN A 345 -16.94 0.27 3.40
CA ASN A 345 -16.33 -0.22 4.64
C ASN A 345 -16.17 -1.76 4.72
N ARG A 346 -16.10 -2.46 3.58
CA ARG A 346 -15.86 -3.90 3.50
C ARG A 346 -14.56 -4.19 2.76
N ALA A 347 -13.86 -5.25 3.13
CA ALA A 347 -12.69 -5.69 2.37
C ALA A 347 -13.08 -6.06 0.94
N THR A 348 -12.15 -5.93 0.00
CA THR A 348 -12.33 -6.46 -1.36
C THR A 348 -12.51 -7.97 -1.30
N PRO A 349 -13.61 -8.53 -1.82
CA PRO A 349 -13.86 -9.97 -1.77
C PRO A 349 -12.89 -10.72 -2.68
N GLY A 350 -12.24 -11.75 -2.14
CA GLY A 350 -11.45 -12.74 -2.88
C GLY A 350 -12.04 -14.15 -2.72
N ALA A 351 -11.35 -15.17 -3.24
CA ALA A 351 -11.77 -16.57 -3.08
C ALA A 351 -11.86 -17.01 -1.62
N TRP A 352 -11.06 -16.37 -0.76
CA TRP A 352 -11.05 -16.59 0.68
C TRP A 352 -12.35 -16.15 1.37
N CYS A 353 -13.21 -15.34 0.75
CA CYS A 353 -14.49 -14.92 1.34
C CYS A 353 -15.60 -15.95 1.02
N THR A 354 -15.98 -16.76 2.01
CA THR A 354 -16.94 -17.87 1.85
C THR A 354 -18.34 -17.56 2.35
N GLY A 355 -18.54 -16.41 3.00
CA GLY A 355 -19.82 -15.99 3.53
C GLY A 355 -20.88 -15.83 2.43
N ARG A 356 -22.12 -16.19 2.75
CA ARG A 356 -23.23 -16.06 1.80
C ARG A 356 -23.42 -14.59 1.43
N LYS A 357 -23.27 -14.27 0.14
CA LYS A 357 -23.49 -12.93 -0.38
C LYS A 357 -24.97 -12.55 -0.22
N SER A 358 -25.26 -11.64 0.68
CA SER A 358 -26.56 -10.99 0.83
C SER A 358 -26.37 -9.49 0.97
N TRP A 359 -27.43 -8.70 0.83
CA TRP A 359 -27.35 -7.25 0.97
C TRP A 359 -26.86 -6.84 2.37
N LEU A 360 -27.27 -7.59 3.40
CA LEU A 360 -26.98 -7.32 4.81
C LEU A 360 -25.69 -7.97 5.31
N MET A 361 -25.22 -9.06 4.68
CA MET A 361 -24.04 -9.80 5.15
C MET A 361 -22.82 -9.54 4.29
N ASP A 362 -21.69 -9.30 4.95
CA ASP A 362 -20.39 -9.22 4.31
C ASP A 362 -19.92 -10.64 3.94
N PRO A 363 -19.67 -10.96 2.66
CA PRO A 363 -19.14 -12.27 2.27
C PRO A 363 -17.78 -12.58 2.95
N CYS A 364 -17.03 -11.56 3.35
CA CYS A 364 -15.74 -11.72 4.03
C CYS A 364 -15.85 -11.80 5.56
N SER A 365 -17.07 -11.91 6.10
CA SER A 365 -17.31 -12.21 7.52
C SER A 365 -17.05 -13.68 7.89
N GLN A 366 -16.99 -14.56 6.88
CA GLN A 366 -16.54 -15.93 6.99
C GLN A 366 -15.42 -16.13 5.97
N TRP A 367 -14.36 -16.82 6.40
CA TRP A 367 -13.17 -17.03 5.58
C TRP A 367 -12.89 -18.51 5.37
N GLY A 368 -12.51 -18.85 4.14
CA GLY A 368 -12.09 -20.18 3.69
C GLY A 368 -10.58 -20.25 3.50
N ASP A 369 -10.15 -21.07 2.54
CA ASP A 369 -8.74 -21.22 2.20
C ASP A 369 -8.17 -19.95 1.57
N VAL A 370 -7.23 -19.33 2.26
CA VAL A 370 -6.53 -18.10 1.86
C VAL A 370 -5.45 -18.34 0.81
N ASN A 371 -5.21 -19.58 0.40
CA ASN A 371 -4.27 -19.95 -0.66
C ASN A 371 -4.96 -20.14 -2.02
N VAL A 372 -6.29 -20.18 -2.05
CA VAL A 372 -7.04 -20.23 -3.31
C VAL A 372 -7.20 -18.81 -3.84
N LEU A 373 -6.95 -18.62 -5.12
CA LEU A 373 -7.17 -17.36 -5.82
C LEU A 373 -8.34 -17.51 -6.80
N LYS A 374 -9.15 -16.46 -6.91
CA LYS A 374 -10.22 -16.35 -7.88
C LYS A 374 -10.03 -15.06 -8.68
N PRO A 375 -9.20 -15.08 -9.75
CA PRO A 375 -9.01 -13.91 -10.58
C PRO A 375 -10.34 -13.46 -11.20
N GLY A 376 -10.51 -12.15 -11.25
CA GLY A 376 -11.60 -11.43 -11.88
C GLY A 376 -11.23 -10.87 -13.25
N PRO A 377 -12.09 -9.98 -13.81
CA PRO A 377 -11.96 -9.55 -15.20
C PRO A 377 -10.72 -8.71 -15.54
N GLN A 378 -10.10 -8.06 -14.55
CA GLN A 378 -8.92 -7.22 -14.79
C GLN A 378 -7.61 -8.03 -14.85
N GLU A 379 -7.63 -9.29 -14.39
CA GLU A 379 -6.46 -10.18 -14.40
C GLU A 379 -5.82 -10.26 -15.79
N LYS A 380 -6.62 -10.47 -16.84
CA LYS A 380 -6.10 -10.65 -18.19
C LYS A 380 -5.32 -9.42 -18.68
N LYS A 381 -5.89 -8.23 -18.55
CA LYS A 381 -5.25 -6.98 -19.01
C LYS A 381 -3.99 -6.67 -18.20
N PHE A 382 -4.08 -6.87 -16.88
CA PHE A 382 -2.93 -6.69 -16.00
C PHE A 382 -1.81 -7.68 -16.35
N GLY A 383 -2.15 -8.95 -16.58
CA GLY A 383 -1.23 -9.99 -17.02
C GLY A 383 -0.57 -9.68 -18.36
N GLU A 384 -1.33 -9.18 -19.34
CA GLU A 384 -0.79 -8.72 -20.63
C GLU A 384 0.24 -7.58 -20.46
N SER A 385 -0.05 -6.61 -19.59
CA SER A 385 0.89 -5.52 -19.27
C SER A 385 2.14 -6.01 -18.54
N ILE A 386 2.01 -6.94 -17.58
CA ILE A 386 3.16 -7.57 -16.91
C ILE A 386 4.01 -8.36 -17.90
N ASN A 387 3.40 -9.15 -18.78
CA ASN A 387 4.14 -9.90 -19.79
C ASN A 387 4.94 -8.98 -20.71
N ARG A 388 4.36 -7.86 -21.15
CA ARG A 388 5.07 -6.85 -21.94
C ARG A 388 6.30 -6.30 -21.22
N LEU A 389 6.14 -5.90 -19.95
CA LEU A 389 7.25 -5.41 -19.13
C LEU A 389 8.35 -6.46 -18.93
N LEU A 390 7.97 -7.74 -18.76
CA LEU A 390 8.92 -8.85 -18.63
C LEU A 390 9.63 -9.15 -19.95
N ASP A 391 8.96 -9.02 -21.10
CA ASP A 391 9.58 -9.23 -22.40
C ASP A 391 10.55 -8.08 -22.75
N ASP A 392 10.18 -6.84 -22.43
CA ASP A 392 11.09 -5.69 -22.53
C ASP A 392 12.32 -5.88 -21.63
N TRP A 393 12.13 -6.29 -20.39
CA TRP A 393 13.22 -6.63 -19.46
C TRP A 393 14.15 -7.72 -20.02
N LYS A 394 13.62 -8.82 -20.55
CA LYS A 394 14.43 -9.89 -21.17
C LYS A 394 15.23 -9.39 -22.38
N SER A 395 14.67 -8.45 -23.13
CA SER A 395 15.32 -7.84 -24.29
C SER A 395 16.42 -6.84 -23.91
N GLN A 396 16.56 -6.52 -22.61
CA GLN A 396 17.47 -5.50 -22.07
C GLN A 396 17.24 -4.08 -22.61
N SER A 397 16.08 -3.82 -23.22
CA SER A 397 15.75 -2.52 -23.86
C SER A 397 15.77 -1.36 -22.87
N ASN A 398 15.46 -1.62 -21.59
CA ASN A 398 15.31 -0.63 -20.53
C ASN A 398 16.11 -1.02 -19.27
N SER A 399 17.29 -1.63 -19.46
CA SER A 399 18.15 -2.08 -18.35
C SER A 399 18.92 -0.93 -17.70
N CYS A 400 19.60 -1.22 -16.59
CA CYS A 400 20.53 -0.31 -15.90
C CYS A 400 21.83 -0.08 -16.70
N SER A 401 21.71 0.36 -17.96
CA SER A 401 22.80 0.70 -18.88
C SER A 401 23.19 2.18 -18.80
#